data_AF-A0A2S0JPL1-F1
#
_entry.id   AF-A0A2S0JPL1-F1
#
_cell.length_a   1.000
_cell.length_b   1.000
_cell.length_c   1.000
_cell.angle_alpha   90.00
_cell.angle_beta   90.00
_cell.angle_gamma   90.00
#
_symmetry.space_group_name_H-M   'P 1'
#
loop_
_entity.id
_entity.type
_entity.pdbx_description
1 polymer ?
#
loop_
_entity_poly.entity_id
_entity_poly.type
_entity_poly.pdbx_seq_one_letter_code
_entity_poly.pdbx_strand_id
1 'polypeptide(L)'
;MRKYLLLILMSTLFMAPVAYAHTMDKSTLYADVSETAPTIQEIMVLHSIGLLGYNGKDMNLNPTENLSRKHFAGWLGGFFGLEGATVDELAQAAKNEDYVSSLEGDITYKEINTALFHHKLELEKPDATLTKEEYISFLTDQLDVDMGGHSLIQMGGFSEGPTGTIEDVVTGDETGVVINGTTYMLSGHPRIFADSTDAKSWVGQTVEKSILTTGGSHQHSHDQSGDHHEGQSTDTPTLQYIQISSPAQATSKTQVQSENATPIDQQQSTKESNETSSNTVWIAALLVLVAVIMGFLFVKHKK
;
A
#
# COMPACT_ATOMS: atom_id res chain seq x y z
N MET A 1 46.98 17.06 7.22
CA MET A 1 46.05 16.31 6.34
C MET A 1 45.05 15.45 7.10
N ARG A 2 45.46 14.71 8.13
CA ARG A 2 44.59 13.86 8.97
C ARG A 2 43.33 14.55 9.54
N LYS A 3 43.41 15.82 9.94
CA LYS A 3 42.27 16.60 10.47
C LYS A 3 41.21 16.95 9.40
N TYR A 4 41.64 17.14 8.15
CA TYR A 4 40.72 17.43 7.03
C TYR A 4 40.07 16.16 6.49
N LEU A 5 40.78 15.02 6.53
CA LEU A 5 40.22 13.71 6.18
C LEU A 5 39.09 13.31 7.15
N LEU A 6 39.26 13.60 8.44
CA LEU A 6 38.28 13.28 9.48
C LEU A 6 37.04 14.19 9.40
N LEU A 7 37.21 15.43 8.96
CA LEU A 7 36.12 16.38 8.72
C LEU A 7 35.28 15.97 7.49
N ILE A 8 35.94 15.52 6.41
CA ILE A 8 35.25 14.98 5.23
C ILE A 8 34.49 13.69 5.56
N LEU A 9 35.08 12.79 6.35
CA LEU A 9 34.44 11.53 6.78
C LEU A 9 33.23 11.80 7.70
N MET A 10 33.31 12.79 8.60
CA MET A 10 32.18 13.22 9.42
C MET A 10 31.08 13.91 8.59
N SER A 11 31.42 14.70 7.57
CA SER A 11 30.41 15.31 6.68
C SER A 11 29.64 14.29 5.84
N THR A 12 30.23 13.15 5.49
CA THR A 12 29.50 12.05 4.82
C THR A 12 28.58 11.26 5.76
N LEU A 13 28.83 11.28 7.08
CA LEU A 13 27.98 10.64 8.09
C LEU A 13 26.68 11.42 8.38
N PHE A 14 26.59 12.68 7.97
CA PHE A 14 25.37 13.50 8.06
C PHE A 14 24.49 13.44 6.81
N MET A 15 24.92 12.74 5.76
CA MET A 15 24.00 12.30 4.70
C MET A 15 23.42 10.94 5.08
N ALA A 16 22.72 10.88 6.21
CA ALA A 16 21.76 9.81 6.40
C ALA A 16 20.74 9.94 5.25
N PRO A 17 20.45 8.86 4.50
CA PRO A 17 19.33 8.89 3.58
C PRO A 17 18.10 9.28 4.40
N VAL A 18 17.38 10.31 3.95
CA VAL A 18 16.08 10.65 4.51
C VAL A 18 15.25 9.37 4.34
N ALA A 19 14.93 8.72 5.45
CA ALA A 19 14.02 7.59 5.43
C ALA A 19 12.65 8.17 5.08
N TYR A 20 12.37 8.26 3.78
CA TYR A 20 11.02 8.51 3.31
C TYR A 20 10.19 7.36 3.89
N ALA A 21 9.17 7.69 4.68
CA ALA A 21 8.15 6.74 5.07
C ALA A 21 7.77 5.96 3.80
N HIS A 22 8.03 4.64 3.81
CA HIS A 22 7.88 3.80 2.63
C HIS A 22 6.42 3.81 2.22
N THR A 23 6.09 4.73 1.32
CA THR A 23 4.76 4.87 0.75
C THR A 23 4.57 3.67 -0.17
N MET A 24 3.54 2.88 0.10
CA MET A 24 3.19 1.74 -0.75
C MET A 24 2.21 2.20 -1.81
N ASP A 25 2.52 1.88 -3.06
CA ASP A 25 1.67 2.16 -4.22
C ASP A 25 1.32 0.87 -4.98
N LYS A 26 0.52 0.99 -6.04
CA LYS A 26 0.09 -0.12 -6.90
C LYS A 26 1.24 -0.91 -7.53
N SER A 27 2.44 -0.34 -7.61
CA SER A 27 3.62 -0.97 -8.25
C SER A 27 4.47 -1.79 -7.28
N THR A 28 4.28 -1.58 -5.98
CA THR A 28 5.16 -2.11 -4.92
C THR A 28 4.47 -3.05 -3.94
N LEU A 29 3.16 -3.24 -4.08
CA LEU A 29 2.36 -3.97 -3.09
C LEU A 29 2.50 -5.50 -3.15
N TYR A 30 2.40 -6.09 -4.34
CA TYR A 30 2.62 -7.52 -4.55
C TYR A 30 3.43 -7.73 -5.83
N ALA A 31 4.43 -8.62 -5.78
CA ALA A 31 5.38 -8.80 -6.88
C ALA A 31 4.77 -9.51 -8.11
N ASP A 32 3.69 -10.27 -7.91
CA ASP A 32 3.00 -11.04 -8.94
C ASP A 32 1.66 -10.43 -9.39
N VAL A 33 1.30 -9.26 -8.88
CA VAL A 33 0.11 -8.51 -9.29
C VAL A 33 0.54 -7.32 -10.14
N SER A 34 0.04 -7.23 -11.37
CA SER A 34 0.29 -6.06 -12.22
C SER A 34 -0.39 -4.82 -11.65
N GLU A 35 0.26 -3.66 -11.71
CA GLU A 35 -0.35 -2.36 -11.40
C GLU A 35 -1.56 -2.01 -12.30
N THR A 36 -1.74 -2.75 -13.40
CA THR A 36 -2.87 -2.64 -14.34
C THR A 36 -3.92 -3.73 -14.17
N ALA A 37 -3.77 -4.60 -13.16
CA ALA A 37 -4.76 -5.64 -12.88
C ALA A 37 -6.12 -5.01 -12.57
N PRO A 38 -7.24 -5.58 -13.05
CA PRO A 38 -8.58 -5.03 -12.78
C PRO A 38 -8.90 -4.88 -11.29
N THR A 39 -8.34 -5.75 -10.44
CA THR A 39 -8.58 -5.80 -8.99
C THR A 39 -7.58 -4.99 -8.16
N ILE A 40 -6.67 -4.23 -8.79
CA ILE A 40 -5.57 -3.58 -8.06
C ILE A 40 -6.07 -2.55 -7.03
N GLN A 41 -7.19 -1.87 -7.31
CA GLN A 41 -7.77 -0.90 -6.38
C GLN A 41 -8.31 -1.61 -5.14
N GLU A 42 -9.06 -2.69 -5.35
CA GLU A 42 -9.63 -3.54 -4.31
C GLU A 42 -8.54 -4.16 -3.43
N ILE A 43 -7.45 -4.65 -4.05
CA ILE A 43 -6.28 -5.17 -3.34
C ILE A 43 -5.68 -4.10 -2.44
N MET A 44 -5.46 -2.88 -2.95
CA MET A 44 -4.90 -1.81 -2.14
C MET A 44 -5.81 -1.39 -0.99
N VAL A 45 -7.14 -1.35 -1.21
CA VAL A 45 -8.11 -1.07 -0.15
C VAL A 45 -8.05 -2.15 0.92
N LEU A 46 -8.20 -3.42 0.58
CA LEU A 46 -8.23 -4.51 1.57
C LEU A 46 -6.91 -4.64 2.32
N HIS A 47 -5.77 -4.42 1.64
CA HIS A 47 -4.47 -4.39 2.30
C HIS A 47 -4.32 -3.19 3.24
N SER A 48 -4.85 -2.01 2.86
CA SER A 48 -4.79 -0.82 3.70
C SER A 48 -5.52 -0.99 5.04
N ILE A 49 -6.57 -1.81 5.06
CA ILE A 49 -7.38 -2.10 6.25
C ILE A 49 -7.07 -3.46 6.89
N GLY A 50 -5.99 -4.14 6.46
CA GLY A 50 -5.52 -5.38 7.08
C GLY A 50 -6.31 -6.66 6.75
N LEU A 51 -7.28 -6.61 5.84
CA LEU A 51 -8.04 -7.79 5.38
C LEU A 51 -7.31 -8.60 4.30
N LEU A 52 -6.22 -8.05 3.76
CA LEU A 52 -5.17 -8.77 3.02
C LEU A 52 -3.84 -8.56 3.74
N GLY A 53 -3.21 -9.65 4.14
CA GLY A 53 -1.94 -9.60 4.86
C GLY A 53 -0.71 -9.71 3.96
N TYR A 54 0.44 -9.58 4.62
CA TYR A 54 1.77 -9.80 4.05
C TYR A 54 2.00 -11.30 3.81
N ASN A 55 2.19 -11.73 2.56
CA ASN A 55 2.36 -13.14 2.21
C ASN A 55 3.83 -13.62 2.26
N GLY A 56 4.52 -13.34 3.36
CA GLY A 56 5.91 -13.76 3.55
C GLY A 56 6.93 -13.01 2.69
N LYS A 57 8.17 -13.53 2.62
CA LYS A 57 9.35 -12.78 2.14
C LYS A 57 9.27 -12.28 0.68
N ASP A 58 8.48 -12.95 -0.16
CA ASP A 58 8.44 -12.66 -1.61
C ASP A 58 7.27 -11.77 -2.02
N MET A 59 6.36 -11.40 -1.10
CA MET A 59 5.21 -10.53 -1.39
C MET A 59 4.39 -10.98 -2.60
N ASN A 60 4.10 -12.29 -2.69
CA ASN A 60 3.24 -12.83 -3.74
C ASN A 60 1.81 -13.06 -3.24
N LEU A 61 0.83 -12.61 -4.01
CA LEU A 61 -0.59 -12.85 -3.72
C LEU A 61 -1.04 -14.21 -4.25
N ASN A 62 -0.62 -14.58 -5.47
CA ASN A 62 -1.13 -15.67 -6.31
C ASN A 62 -2.66 -15.62 -6.46
N PRO A 63 -3.23 -14.64 -7.19
CA PRO A 63 -4.67 -14.36 -7.22
C PRO A 63 -5.54 -15.55 -7.64
N THR A 64 -5.02 -16.38 -8.55
CA THR A 64 -5.74 -17.51 -9.17
C THR A 64 -5.72 -18.78 -8.32
N GLU A 65 -4.92 -18.83 -7.25
CA GLU A 65 -4.93 -19.96 -6.32
C GLU A 65 -6.13 -19.89 -5.37
N ASN A 66 -6.64 -21.06 -4.99
CA ASN A 66 -7.62 -21.16 -3.91
C ASN A 66 -7.07 -20.55 -2.62
N LEU A 67 -7.94 -19.86 -1.87
CA LEU A 67 -7.61 -19.34 -0.56
C LEU A 67 -7.65 -20.49 0.46
N SER A 68 -6.47 -20.86 0.97
CA SER A 68 -6.37 -21.86 2.04
C SER A 68 -6.91 -21.29 3.36
N ARG A 69 -7.47 -22.15 4.23
CA ARG A 69 -7.87 -21.78 5.59
C ARG A 69 -6.72 -21.18 6.37
N LYS A 70 -5.50 -21.73 6.20
CA LYS A 70 -4.29 -21.21 6.84
C LYS A 70 -3.99 -19.76 6.46
N HIS A 71 -4.02 -19.42 5.16
CA HIS A 71 -3.77 -18.04 4.73
C HIS A 71 -4.87 -17.10 5.20
N PHE A 72 -6.13 -17.50 5.06
CA PHE A 72 -7.26 -16.72 5.57
C PHE A 72 -7.12 -16.46 7.08
N ALA A 73 -6.84 -17.49 7.87
CA ALA A 73 -6.66 -17.39 9.32
C ALA A 73 -5.48 -16.48 9.69
N GLY A 74 -4.38 -16.54 8.93
CA GLY A 74 -3.24 -15.64 9.13
C GLY A 74 -3.61 -14.17 8.90
N TRP A 75 -4.33 -13.86 7.82
CA TRP A 75 -4.82 -12.50 7.55
C TRP A 75 -5.81 -12.04 8.61
N LEU A 76 -6.74 -12.90 8.99
CA LEU A 76 -7.73 -12.61 10.01
C LEU A 76 -7.10 -12.36 11.39
N GLY A 77 -6.08 -13.14 11.75
CA GLY A 77 -5.33 -12.94 12.98
C GLY A 77 -4.62 -11.58 12.99
N GLY A 78 -4.05 -11.17 11.85
CA GLY A 78 -3.47 -9.84 11.70
C GLY A 78 -4.52 -8.72 11.82
N PHE A 79 -5.66 -8.89 11.16
CA PHE A 79 -6.78 -7.94 11.18
C PHE A 79 -7.32 -7.70 12.60
N PHE A 80 -7.48 -8.76 13.40
CA PHE A 80 -7.94 -8.65 14.79
C PHE A 80 -6.83 -8.37 15.80
N GLY A 81 -5.59 -8.15 15.35
CA GLY A 81 -4.45 -7.85 16.24
C GLY A 81 -4.11 -9.01 17.20
N LEU A 82 -4.28 -10.25 16.77
CA LEU A 82 -3.92 -11.43 17.55
C LEU A 82 -2.40 -11.53 17.71
N GLU A 83 -1.96 -12.20 18.78
CA GLU A 83 -0.54 -12.41 19.05
C GLU A 83 0.09 -13.32 17.99
N GLY A 84 1.10 -12.80 17.29
CA GLY A 84 1.86 -13.54 16.29
C GLY A 84 2.65 -12.61 15.39
N ALA A 85 3.81 -13.06 14.93
CA ALA A 85 4.65 -12.30 14.03
C ALA A 85 4.60 -12.89 12.61
N THR A 86 4.47 -14.21 12.50
CA THR A 86 4.40 -14.91 11.21
C THR A 86 2.97 -15.27 10.83
N VAL A 87 2.74 -15.53 9.54
CA VAL A 87 1.45 -16.06 9.04
C VAL A 87 1.04 -17.32 9.80
N ASP A 88 2.01 -18.19 10.14
CA ASP A 88 1.77 -19.45 10.84
C ASP A 88 1.32 -19.22 12.29
N GLU A 89 1.97 -18.28 12.99
CA GLU A 89 1.59 -17.92 14.37
C GLU A 89 0.22 -17.25 14.41
N LEU A 90 -0.03 -16.30 13.50
CA LEU A 90 -1.33 -15.62 13.40
C LEU A 90 -2.46 -16.60 13.03
N ALA A 91 -2.21 -17.52 12.10
CA ALA A 91 -3.18 -18.55 11.74
C ALA A 91 -3.48 -19.47 12.93
N GLN A 92 -2.46 -19.83 13.71
CA GLN A 92 -2.64 -20.65 14.91
C GLN A 92 -3.41 -19.89 16.00
N ALA A 93 -3.14 -18.60 16.20
CA ALA A 93 -3.88 -17.75 17.11
C ALA A 93 -5.36 -17.64 16.69
N ALA A 94 -5.62 -17.38 15.41
CA ALA A 94 -6.99 -17.28 14.88
C ALA A 94 -7.77 -18.60 15.03
N LYS A 95 -7.10 -19.75 14.87
CA LYS A 95 -7.71 -21.06 15.16
C LYS A 95 -8.01 -21.23 16.66
N ASN A 96 -7.13 -20.76 17.55
CA ASN A 96 -7.33 -20.89 19.00
C ASN A 96 -8.49 -20.03 19.51
N GLU A 97 -8.79 -18.92 18.81
CA GLU A 97 -9.94 -18.05 19.05
C GLU A 97 -11.21 -18.51 18.29
N ASP A 98 -11.23 -19.74 17.76
CA ASP A 98 -12.35 -20.36 17.06
C ASP A 98 -12.84 -19.61 15.80
N TYR A 99 -12.04 -18.70 15.23
CA TYR A 99 -12.39 -18.05 13.95
C TYR A 99 -12.39 -19.02 12.76
N VAL A 100 -11.56 -20.06 12.84
CA VAL A 100 -11.57 -21.20 11.90
C VAL A 100 -11.49 -22.51 12.68
N SER A 101 -12.20 -23.54 12.22
CA SER A 101 -12.18 -24.85 12.88
C SER A 101 -10.92 -25.67 12.58
N SER A 102 -10.18 -25.32 11.53
CA SER A 102 -9.06 -26.07 10.95
C SER A 102 -8.15 -25.14 10.15
N LEU A 103 -6.86 -25.46 10.06
CA LEU A 103 -5.93 -24.80 9.12
C LEU A 103 -5.76 -25.57 7.80
N GLU A 104 -6.27 -26.80 7.75
CA GLU A 104 -6.17 -27.68 6.58
C GLU A 104 -7.24 -27.38 5.54
N GLY A 105 -6.87 -27.45 4.26
CA GLY A 105 -7.76 -27.28 3.11
C GLY A 105 -8.15 -25.83 2.80
N ASP A 106 -9.07 -25.68 1.87
CA ASP A 106 -9.52 -24.37 1.36
C ASP A 106 -10.70 -23.82 2.16
N ILE A 107 -10.71 -22.49 2.34
CA ILE A 107 -11.80 -21.78 3.02
C ILE A 107 -13.04 -21.71 2.12
N THR A 108 -14.22 -21.71 2.73
CA THR A 108 -15.51 -21.55 2.03
C THR A 108 -16.15 -20.19 2.31
N TYR A 109 -17.08 -19.77 1.45
CA TYR A 109 -17.89 -18.55 1.69
C TYR A 109 -18.59 -18.57 3.04
N LYS A 110 -19.11 -19.73 3.47
CA LYS A 110 -19.77 -19.91 4.76
C LYS A 110 -18.83 -19.64 5.93
N GLU A 111 -17.60 -20.14 5.86
CA GLU A 111 -16.60 -19.93 6.90
C GLU A 111 -16.21 -18.44 6.98
N ILE A 112 -16.03 -17.78 5.83
CA ILE A 112 -15.78 -16.32 5.77
C ILE A 112 -16.95 -15.54 6.40
N ASN A 113 -18.19 -15.84 6.00
CA ASN A 113 -19.40 -15.20 6.55
C ASN A 113 -19.55 -15.44 8.06
N THR A 114 -19.08 -16.57 8.56
CA THR A 114 -19.06 -16.87 9.99
C THR A 114 -18.02 -16.01 10.71
N ALA A 115 -16.77 -16.03 10.23
CA ALA A 115 -15.62 -15.41 10.88
C ALA A 115 -15.64 -13.88 10.82
N LEU A 116 -16.05 -13.31 9.69
CA LEU A 116 -16.02 -11.86 9.44
C LEU A 116 -17.40 -11.22 9.58
N PHE A 117 -18.46 -11.94 9.20
CA PHE A 117 -19.78 -11.35 9.03
C PHE A 117 -20.83 -11.82 10.03
N HIS A 118 -20.47 -12.63 11.02
CA HIS A 118 -21.38 -13.16 12.04
C HIS A 118 -22.68 -13.75 11.46
N HIS A 119 -22.57 -14.44 10.32
CA HIS A 119 -23.69 -15.04 9.57
C HIS A 119 -24.71 -14.04 9.01
N LYS A 120 -24.33 -12.78 8.79
CA LYS A 120 -25.24 -11.73 8.30
C LYS A 120 -25.46 -11.77 6.79
N LEU A 121 -24.56 -12.37 6.03
CA LEU A 121 -24.69 -12.44 4.57
C LEU A 121 -25.55 -13.63 4.14
N GLU A 122 -26.43 -13.40 3.16
CA GLU A 122 -27.08 -14.47 2.42
C GLU A 122 -26.14 -14.94 1.31
N LEU A 123 -25.85 -16.25 1.26
CA LEU A 123 -24.87 -16.82 0.34
C LEU A 123 -25.55 -17.75 -0.67
N GLU A 124 -25.28 -17.55 -1.95
CA GLU A 124 -25.79 -18.43 -3.01
C GLU A 124 -25.15 -19.83 -2.96
N LYS A 125 -23.84 -19.90 -2.69
CA LYS A 125 -23.05 -21.14 -2.66
C LYS A 125 -22.19 -21.20 -1.39
N PRO A 126 -22.80 -21.39 -0.21
CA PRO A 126 -22.11 -21.28 1.07
C PRO A 126 -20.91 -22.23 1.22
N ASP A 127 -21.03 -23.46 0.72
CA ASP A 127 -19.98 -24.48 0.87
C ASP A 127 -18.94 -24.47 -0.27
N ALA A 128 -19.04 -23.53 -1.23
CA ALA A 128 -18.04 -23.39 -2.29
C ALA A 128 -16.77 -22.75 -1.74
N THR A 129 -15.62 -23.25 -2.21
CA THR A 129 -14.32 -22.62 -2.05
C THR A 129 -14.16 -21.50 -3.07
N LEU A 130 -13.20 -20.61 -2.84
CA LEU A 130 -12.94 -19.47 -3.69
C LEU A 130 -11.44 -19.24 -3.87
N THR A 131 -11.06 -18.63 -5.00
CA THR A 131 -9.72 -18.11 -5.23
C THR A 131 -9.48 -16.84 -4.40
N LYS A 132 -8.22 -16.42 -4.28
CA LYS A 132 -7.90 -15.16 -3.62
C LYS A 132 -8.49 -13.96 -4.36
N GLU A 133 -8.54 -14.00 -5.69
CA GLU A 133 -9.20 -12.99 -6.51
C GLU A 133 -10.71 -12.91 -6.25
N GLU A 134 -11.37 -14.06 -6.13
CA GLU A 134 -12.79 -14.12 -5.76
C GLU A 134 -13.03 -13.63 -4.33
N TYR A 135 -12.12 -13.94 -3.39
CA TYR A 135 -12.15 -13.39 -2.03
C TYR A 135 -12.04 -11.86 -2.00
N ILE A 136 -11.13 -11.29 -2.79
CA ILE A 136 -10.94 -9.84 -2.89
C ILE A 136 -12.20 -9.16 -3.39
N SER A 137 -12.78 -9.68 -4.46
CA SER A 137 -14.03 -9.16 -5.03
C SER A 137 -15.17 -9.29 -4.02
N PHE A 138 -15.32 -10.48 -3.42
CA PHE A 138 -16.35 -10.76 -2.43
C PHE A 138 -16.27 -9.86 -1.20
N LEU A 139 -15.08 -9.65 -0.62
CA LEU A 139 -14.96 -8.79 0.56
C LEU A 139 -15.21 -7.32 0.22
N THR A 140 -14.70 -6.85 -0.92
CA THR A 140 -14.84 -5.45 -1.32
C THR A 140 -16.32 -5.07 -1.43
N ASP A 141 -17.15 -5.93 -2.03
CA ASP A 141 -18.58 -5.72 -2.17
C ASP A 141 -19.33 -5.66 -0.83
N GLN A 142 -18.73 -6.17 0.25
CA GLN A 142 -19.39 -6.35 1.55
C GLN A 142 -18.76 -5.49 2.67
N LEU A 143 -17.77 -4.64 2.37
CA LEU A 143 -17.03 -3.87 3.37
C LEU A 143 -17.91 -3.01 4.28
N ASP A 144 -18.99 -2.47 3.72
CA ASP A 144 -19.91 -1.53 4.38
C ASP A 144 -21.18 -2.19 4.91
N VAL A 145 -21.29 -3.52 4.82
CA VAL A 145 -22.45 -4.23 5.38
C VAL A 145 -22.50 -4.05 6.89
N ASP A 146 -23.62 -3.54 7.37
CA ASP A 146 -23.87 -3.39 8.80
C ASP A 146 -24.14 -4.76 9.45
N MET A 147 -23.31 -5.13 10.42
CA MET A 147 -23.39 -6.38 11.15
C MET A 147 -23.97 -6.23 12.56
N GLY A 148 -24.67 -5.11 12.83
CA GLY A 148 -25.31 -4.82 14.12
C GLY A 148 -24.69 -3.62 14.84
N GLY A 149 -24.34 -2.58 14.09
CA GLY A 149 -23.74 -1.33 14.55
C GLY A 149 -22.32 -1.09 14.01
N HIS A 150 -21.72 -2.07 13.35
CA HIS A 150 -20.37 -1.98 12.78
C HIS A 150 -20.29 -2.68 11.42
N SER A 151 -19.62 -2.02 10.47
CA SER A 151 -19.15 -2.63 9.22
C SER A 151 -17.75 -3.25 9.39
N LEU A 152 -17.23 -3.96 8.38
CA LEU A 152 -15.88 -4.53 8.45
C LEU A 152 -14.80 -3.46 8.59
N ILE A 153 -14.95 -2.35 7.86
CA ILE A 153 -14.05 -1.20 7.96
C ILE A 153 -14.04 -0.69 9.42
N GLN A 154 -15.21 -0.56 10.03
CA GLN A 154 -15.34 -0.07 11.40
C GLN A 154 -14.80 -1.06 12.44
N MET A 155 -14.97 -2.38 12.22
CA MET A 155 -14.38 -3.41 13.08
C MET A 155 -12.86 -3.36 13.09
N GLY A 156 -12.24 -2.98 11.96
CA GLY A 156 -10.79 -2.76 11.86
C GLY A 156 -10.29 -1.44 12.45
N GLY A 157 -11.17 -0.61 13.03
CA GLY A 157 -10.78 0.72 13.54
C GLY A 157 -10.59 1.77 12.44
N PHE A 158 -11.20 1.56 11.28
CA PHE A 158 -11.15 2.48 10.15
C PHE A 158 -12.47 3.21 9.96
N SER A 159 -12.43 4.30 9.19
CA SER A 159 -13.63 5.03 8.76
C SER A 159 -13.42 5.63 7.37
N GLU A 160 -14.52 5.89 6.67
CA GLU A 160 -14.48 6.63 5.41
C GLU A 160 -13.91 8.04 5.64
N GLY A 161 -12.99 8.43 4.75
CA GLY A 161 -12.28 9.70 4.82
C GLY A 161 -12.86 10.78 3.90
N PRO A 162 -12.18 11.94 3.82
CA PRO A 162 -12.58 13.03 2.93
C PRO A 162 -12.41 12.66 1.45
N THR A 163 -13.40 13.04 0.64
CA THR A 163 -13.31 13.06 -0.83
C THR A 163 -13.34 14.51 -1.32
N GLY A 164 -12.86 14.75 -2.54
CA GLY A 164 -12.89 16.07 -3.17
C GLY A 164 -11.53 16.49 -3.73
N THR A 165 -11.43 17.74 -4.16
CA THR A 165 -10.20 18.26 -4.76
C THR A 165 -9.13 18.51 -3.68
N ILE A 166 -7.90 18.10 -3.98
CA ILE A 166 -6.73 18.43 -3.16
C ILE A 166 -6.37 19.89 -3.44
N GLU A 167 -6.61 20.76 -2.47
CA GLU A 167 -6.38 22.20 -2.56
C GLU A 167 -4.90 22.55 -2.39
N ASP A 168 -4.22 21.81 -1.50
CA ASP A 168 -2.81 21.99 -1.19
C ASP A 168 -2.24 20.70 -0.56
N VAL A 169 -0.91 20.63 -0.45
CA VAL A 169 -0.20 19.56 0.24
C VAL A 169 0.80 20.15 1.23
N VAL A 170 0.69 19.70 2.48
CA VAL A 170 1.63 20.06 3.55
C VAL A 170 2.77 19.05 3.52
N THR A 171 4.00 19.53 3.31
CA THR A 171 5.22 18.70 3.33
C THR A 171 6.17 19.19 4.42
N GLY A 172 6.61 18.30 5.31
CA GLY A 172 7.53 18.58 6.42
C GLY A 172 8.06 17.28 7.01
N ASP A 173 8.03 17.14 8.34
CA ASP A 173 8.32 15.86 9.02
C ASP A 173 7.25 14.79 8.69
N GLU A 174 6.02 15.23 8.39
CA GLU A 174 4.92 14.41 7.93
C GLU A 174 4.25 15.05 6.71
N THR A 175 3.67 14.22 5.85
CA THR A 175 2.93 14.65 4.66
C THR A 175 1.44 14.71 4.98
N GLY A 176 0.74 15.76 4.54
CA GLY A 176 -0.71 15.86 4.65
C GLY A 176 -1.33 16.51 3.40
N VAL A 177 -2.62 16.28 3.19
CA VAL A 177 -3.39 16.85 2.09
C VAL A 177 -4.45 17.80 2.63
N VAL A 178 -4.71 18.90 1.93
CA VAL A 178 -5.77 19.86 2.27
C VAL A 178 -6.96 19.62 1.36
N ILE A 179 -8.11 19.29 1.95
CA ILE A 179 -9.38 19.05 1.24
C ILE A 179 -10.46 19.84 1.96
N ASN A 180 -11.21 20.68 1.23
CA ASN A 180 -12.23 21.56 1.79
C ASN A 180 -11.69 22.43 2.96
N GLY A 181 -10.49 22.98 2.81
CA GLY A 181 -9.82 23.79 3.82
C GLY A 181 -9.35 23.05 5.08
N THR A 182 -9.49 21.72 5.14
CA THR A 182 -9.06 20.88 6.28
C THR A 182 -7.83 20.08 5.92
N THR A 183 -6.80 20.13 6.76
CA THR A 183 -5.59 19.32 6.60
C THR A 183 -5.80 17.93 7.18
N TYR A 184 -5.58 16.91 6.35
CA TYR A 184 -5.59 15.50 6.74
C TYR A 184 -4.17 14.94 6.58
N MET A 185 -3.56 14.56 7.70
CA MET A 185 -2.21 13.98 7.69
C MET A 185 -2.26 12.56 7.14
N LEU A 186 -1.25 12.16 6.36
CA LEU A 186 -1.07 10.76 5.98
C LEU A 186 -0.63 9.97 7.22
N SER A 187 -1.10 8.74 7.32
CA SER A 187 -0.62 7.77 8.31
C SER A 187 0.86 7.43 8.08
N GLY A 188 1.50 6.73 9.02
CA GLY A 188 2.91 6.32 8.89
C GLY A 188 3.20 5.36 7.73
N HIS A 189 2.19 4.61 7.25
CA HIS A 189 2.29 3.69 6.12
C HIS A 189 1.07 3.82 5.20
N PRO A 190 0.90 4.97 4.54
CA PRO A 190 -0.28 5.24 3.74
C PRO A 190 -0.22 4.44 2.43
N ARG A 191 -1.38 4.03 1.93
CA ARG A 191 -1.53 3.35 0.64
C ARG A 191 -2.08 4.36 -0.35
N ILE A 192 -1.29 4.68 -1.36
CA ILE A 192 -1.60 5.75 -2.31
C ILE A 192 -1.90 5.13 -3.67
N PHE A 193 -3.16 5.18 -4.08
CA PHE A 193 -3.56 4.86 -5.44
C PHE A 193 -3.59 6.15 -6.27
N ALA A 194 -2.48 6.45 -6.93
CA ALA A 194 -2.31 7.61 -7.81
C ALA A 194 -1.34 7.28 -8.96
N ASP A 195 -1.25 8.17 -9.96
CA ASP A 195 -0.28 8.03 -11.05
C ASP A 195 1.15 8.42 -10.64
N SER A 196 1.29 9.16 -9.54
CA SER A 196 2.57 9.63 -9.01
C SER A 196 2.54 9.53 -7.49
N THR A 197 3.64 9.13 -6.88
CA THR A 197 3.83 9.15 -5.42
C THR A 197 4.35 10.50 -4.90
N ASP A 198 4.71 11.43 -5.79
CA ASP A 198 5.06 12.80 -5.40
C ASP A 198 3.81 13.56 -4.96
N ALA A 199 3.69 13.80 -3.66
CA ALA A 199 2.53 14.46 -3.08
C ALA A 199 2.24 15.84 -3.69
N LYS A 200 3.27 16.59 -4.09
CA LYS A 200 3.07 17.91 -4.73
C LYS A 200 2.35 17.83 -6.07
N SER A 201 2.47 16.70 -6.77
CA SER A 201 1.77 16.48 -8.03
C SER A 201 0.27 16.25 -7.86
N TRP A 202 -0.22 16.00 -6.64
CA TRP A 202 -1.62 15.72 -6.37
C TRP A 202 -2.50 16.97 -6.28
N VAL A 203 -1.91 18.15 -6.10
CA VAL A 203 -2.65 19.41 -6.00
C VAL A 203 -3.50 19.61 -7.27
N GLY A 204 -4.79 19.88 -7.07
CA GLY A 204 -5.79 20.03 -8.13
C GLY A 204 -6.40 18.71 -8.63
N GLN A 205 -5.89 17.55 -8.20
CA GLN A 205 -6.52 16.26 -8.48
C GLN A 205 -7.66 15.97 -7.50
N THR A 206 -8.52 15.01 -7.84
CA THR A 206 -9.69 14.65 -7.03
C THR A 206 -9.45 13.34 -6.30
N VAL A 207 -9.69 13.34 -4.99
CA VAL A 207 -9.79 12.14 -4.16
C VAL A 207 -11.17 11.52 -4.36
N GLU A 208 -11.21 10.32 -4.93
CA GLU A 208 -12.44 9.55 -5.15
C GLU A 208 -12.82 8.70 -3.94
N LYS A 209 -11.81 8.17 -3.25
CA LYS A 209 -11.97 7.36 -2.05
C LYS A 209 -10.82 7.62 -1.09
N SER A 210 -11.11 7.67 0.21
CA SER A 210 -10.07 7.68 1.22
C SER A 210 -10.55 6.98 2.48
N ILE A 211 -9.60 6.45 3.26
CA ILE A 211 -9.89 5.75 4.51
C ILE A 211 -9.02 6.35 5.60
N LEU A 212 -9.65 6.69 6.72
CA LEU A 212 -9.01 7.18 7.92
C LEU A 212 -8.76 6.05 8.92
N THR A 213 -7.70 6.18 9.71
CA THR A 213 -7.41 5.39 10.90
C THR A 213 -7.14 6.30 12.08
N THR A 214 -7.57 5.90 13.29
CA THR A 214 -7.25 6.58 14.55
C THR A 214 -6.12 5.89 15.32
N GLY A 215 -5.59 4.78 14.80
CA GLY A 215 -4.45 4.08 15.37
C GLY A 215 -3.15 4.73 14.95
N GLY A 216 -2.47 5.39 15.89
CA GLY A 216 -1.05 5.73 15.72
C GLY A 216 -0.25 4.44 15.49
N SER A 217 0.04 4.15 14.23
CA SER A 217 0.76 2.96 13.77
C SER A 217 0.13 1.62 14.21
N HIS A 218 -0.73 1.05 13.37
CA HIS A 218 -0.81 -0.42 13.30
C HIS A 218 0.50 -0.91 12.67
N GLN A 219 1.56 -0.93 13.48
CA GLN A 219 2.86 -1.47 13.14
C GLN A 219 2.72 -2.96 12.80
N HIS A 220 2.70 -3.28 11.51
CA HIS A 220 3.38 -4.49 11.04
C HIS A 220 4.87 -4.18 10.91
N SER A 221 5.55 -3.84 12.02
CA SER A 221 7.00 -3.69 12.02
C SER A 221 7.63 -5.00 12.47
N HIS A 222 8.21 -5.70 11.50
CA HIS A 222 9.21 -6.75 11.70
C HIS A 222 10.62 -6.17 11.75
N ASP A 223 10.80 -4.95 12.25
CA ASP A 223 12.14 -4.41 12.44
C ASP A 223 12.65 -4.77 13.83
N GLN A 224 13.40 -5.87 13.88
CA GLN A 224 14.31 -6.20 14.96
C GLN A 224 15.38 -5.12 15.09
N SER A 225 15.06 -4.04 15.79
CA SER A 225 16.06 -3.17 16.41
C SER A 225 15.41 -2.49 17.61
N GLY A 226 15.85 -2.91 18.80
CA GLY A 226 15.33 -2.43 20.08
C GLY A 226 15.71 -0.99 20.38
N ASP A 227 14.93 -0.04 19.86
CA ASP A 227 14.80 1.29 20.45
C ASP A 227 13.30 1.58 20.65
N HIS A 228 12.91 1.60 21.93
CA HIS A 228 11.57 1.96 22.37
C HIS A 228 11.34 3.46 22.17
N HIS A 229 10.85 3.85 20.99
CA HIS A 229 10.11 5.10 20.85
C HIS A 229 8.62 4.79 21.05
N GLU A 230 8.13 5.07 22.26
CA GLU A 230 6.69 5.19 22.54
C GLU A 230 6.13 6.33 21.68
N GLY A 231 5.64 5.99 20.49
CA GLY A 231 4.83 6.88 19.69
C GLY A 231 3.55 7.19 20.45
N GLN A 232 3.41 8.44 20.90
CA GLN A 232 2.18 8.95 21.49
C GLN A 232 1.02 8.68 20.51
N SER A 233 0.07 7.83 20.90
CA SER A 233 -1.21 7.71 20.20
C SER A 233 -1.86 9.09 20.19
N THR A 234 -1.79 9.79 19.07
CA THR A 234 -2.62 10.96 18.85
C THR A 234 -3.98 10.42 18.41
N ASP A 235 -5.05 10.74 19.15
CA ASP A 235 -6.42 10.37 18.77
C ASP A 235 -6.89 11.08 17.47
N THR A 236 -5.98 11.74 16.75
CA THR A 236 -6.25 12.47 15.52
C THR A 236 -6.30 11.49 14.36
N PRO A 237 -7.41 11.40 13.62
CA PRO A 237 -7.49 10.54 12.45
C PRO A 237 -6.44 10.91 11.39
N THR A 238 -5.79 9.91 10.81
CA THR A 238 -4.84 10.05 9.69
C THR A 238 -5.29 9.23 8.48
N LEU A 239 -4.88 9.64 7.28
CA LEU A 239 -5.21 8.97 6.02
C LEU A 239 -4.38 7.69 5.86
N GLN A 240 -5.07 6.55 5.93
CA GLN A 240 -4.52 5.22 5.69
C GLN A 240 -4.51 4.86 4.21
N TYR A 241 -5.55 5.28 3.48
CA TYR A 241 -5.70 5.03 2.05
C TYR A 241 -6.21 6.29 1.35
N ILE A 242 -5.73 6.52 0.13
CA ILE A 242 -6.21 7.58 -0.76
C ILE A 242 -6.18 7.10 -2.21
N GLN A 243 -7.30 7.29 -2.91
CA GLN A 243 -7.45 7.06 -4.34
C GLN A 243 -7.64 8.40 -5.04
N ILE A 244 -6.69 8.74 -5.90
CA ILE A 244 -6.65 10.00 -6.63
C ILE A 244 -6.95 9.72 -8.10
N SER A 245 -8.03 10.30 -8.62
CA SER A 245 -8.34 10.26 -10.04
C SER A 245 -7.39 11.14 -10.82
N SER A 246 -6.80 10.59 -11.87
CA SER A 246 -6.11 11.39 -12.87
C SER A 246 -7.14 12.14 -13.72
N PRO A 247 -6.93 13.43 -14.06
CA PRO A 247 -7.87 14.20 -14.89
C PRO A 247 -8.12 13.59 -16.29
N ALA A 248 -7.31 12.62 -16.72
CA ALA A 248 -7.53 11.85 -17.95
C ALA A 248 -8.69 10.82 -17.88
N GLN A 249 -9.21 10.49 -16.69
CA GLN A 249 -10.28 9.49 -16.51
C GLN A 249 -11.66 10.08 -16.14
N ALA A 250 -11.77 11.40 -15.93
CA ALA A 250 -13.01 12.05 -15.55
C ALA A 250 -14.11 12.07 -16.65
N THR A 251 -13.84 11.52 -17.83
CA THR A 251 -14.81 11.37 -18.93
C THR A 251 -14.91 9.92 -19.38
N SER A 252 -15.50 9.03 -18.58
CA SER A 252 -16.22 7.82 -19.08
C SER A 252 -16.91 7.03 -17.96
N LYS A 253 -17.90 7.62 -17.29
CA LYS A 253 -18.98 6.81 -16.67
C LYS A 253 -20.31 7.55 -16.79
N THR A 254 -20.94 7.45 -17.96
CA THR A 254 -22.41 7.53 -18.10
C THR A 254 -22.85 6.60 -19.26
N GLN A 255 -23.33 5.41 -18.86
CA GLN A 255 -24.31 4.52 -19.51
C GLN A 255 -24.13 4.06 -20.97
N VAL A 256 -24.16 2.73 -21.22
CA VAL A 256 -25.30 1.95 -21.77
C VAL A 256 -24.85 0.50 -22.11
N GLN A 257 -25.54 -0.48 -21.50
CA GLN A 257 -26.15 -1.71 -22.04
C GLN A 257 -25.52 -2.49 -23.23
N SER A 258 -25.41 -3.80 -23.01
CA SER A 258 -25.09 -4.95 -23.89
C SER A 258 -25.61 -4.91 -25.34
N GLU A 259 -24.76 -5.29 -26.32
CA GLU A 259 -24.98 -6.38 -27.30
C GLU A 259 -23.79 -6.56 -28.31
N ASN A 260 -23.33 -7.82 -28.43
CA ASN A 260 -22.67 -8.52 -29.56
C ASN A 260 -21.36 -8.04 -30.28
N ALA A 261 -20.32 -8.87 -30.05
CA ALA A 261 -19.15 -9.33 -30.83
C ALA A 261 -18.77 -8.79 -32.26
N THR A 262 -17.55 -8.20 -32.34
CA THR A 262 -16.31 -8.47 -33.16
C THR A 262 -16.33 -8.61 -34.71
N PRO A 263 -15.20 -8.42 -35.47
CA PRO A 263 -14.00 -7.56 -35.38
C PRO A 263 -13.72 -6.71 -36.67
N ILE A 264 -12.76 -5.77 -36.63
CA ILE A 264 -12.03 -5.35 -37.85
C ILE A 264 -10.51 -5.36 -37.60
N ASP A 265 -9.82 -5.84 -38.63
CA ASP A 265 -8.40 -6.10 -38.81
C ASP A 265 -7.42 -4.94 -38.56
N GLN A 266 -6.23 -5.38 -38.14
CA GLN A 266 -4.88 -4.91 -38.46
C GLN A 266 -4.70 -3.61 -39.26
N GLN A 267 -3.95 -2.65 -38.69
CA GLN A 267 -2.90 -1.94 -39.41
C GLN A 267 -1.80 -1.34 -38.49
N GLN A 268 -0.74 -2.12 -38.35
CA GLN A 268 0.69 -1.78 -38.53
C GLN A 268 1.20 -0.33 -38.31
N SER A 269 2.06 -0.21 -37.28
CA SER A 269 3.40 0.44 -37.21
C SER A 269 3.64 1.87 -37.73
N THR A 270 4.13 2.72 -36.82
CA THR A 270 5.38 3.55 -36.89
C THR A 270 5.34 4.51 -35.68
N LYS A 271 6.39 4.87 -34.94
CA LYS A 271 7.82 5.03 -35.15
C LYS A 271 8.48 5.05 -33.76
N GLU A 272 9.63 4.38 -33.63
CA GLU A 272 10.58 4.63 -32.54
C GLU A 272 11.16 6.05 -32.68
N SER A 273 11.15 6.80 -31.58
CA SER A 273 12.05 7.94 -31.37
C SER A 273 12.80 7.72 -30.06
N ASN A 274 14.11 7.50 -30.19
CA ASN A 274 15.10 7.54 -29.13
C ASN A 274 14.96 8.80 -28.28
N GLU A 275 14.77 8.65 -26.97
CA GLU A 275 15.26 9.62 -25.99
C GLU A 275 16.17 8.92 -24.98
N THR A 276 17.46 9.20 -25.15
CA THR A 276 18.55 8.81 -24.27
C THR A 276 18.39 9.54 -22.93
N SER A 277 17.99 8.83 -21.89
CA SER A 277 17.83 9.35 -20.53
C SER A 277 19.09 10.03 -20.00
N SER A 278 18.91 11.24 -19.48
CA SER A 278 19.89 12.23 -19.00
C SER A 278 20.71 11.85 -17.75
N ASN A 279 20.83 10.56 -17.41
CA ASN A 279 21.56 10.13 -16.20
C ASN A 279 23.09 10.08 -16.37
N THR A 280 23.62 10.16 -17.59
CA THR A 280 25.08 10.13 -17.84
C THR A 280 25.76 11.47 -17.55
N VAL A 281 25.04 12.59 -17.60
CA VAL A 281 25.62 13.94 -17.38
C VAL A 281 25.99 14.17 -15.91
N TRP A 282 25.14 13.71 -14.99
CA TRP A 282 25.42 13.83 -13.55
C TRP A 282 26.55 12.92 -13.08
N ILE A 283 26.64 11.69 -13.62
CA ILE A 283 27.72 10.76 -13.32
C ILE A 283 29.07 11.29 -13.82
N ALA A 284 29.10 11.89 -15.02
CA ALA A 284 30.30 12.53 -15.56
C ALA A 284 30.77 13.73 -14.71
N ALA A 285 29.84 14.57 -14.25
CA ALA A 285 30.17 15.70 -13.37
C ALA A 285 30.75 15.25 -12.02
N LEU A 286 30.22 14.16 -11.46
CA LEU A 286 30.66 13.62 -10.17
C LEU A 286 32.07 12.99 -10.28
N LEU A 287 32.37 12.30 -11.39
CA LEU A 287 33.70 11.75 -11.66
C LEU A 287 34.78 12.84 -11.84
N VAL A 288 34.43 13.96 -12.49
CA VAL A 288 35.35 15.10 -12.62
C VAL A 288 35.64 15.74 -11.26
N LEU A 289 34.64 15.89 -10.40
CA LEU A 289 34.83 16.44 -9.06
C LEU A 289 35.77 15.56 -8.21
N VAL A 290 35.60 14.24 -8.27
CA VAL A 290 36.47 13.27 -7.57
C VAL A 290 37.91 13.34 -8.09
N ALA A 291 38.11 13.46 -9.40
CA ALA A 291 39.45 13.57 -10.00
C ALA A 291 40.17 14.87 -9.56
N VAL A 292 39.46 15.99 -9.47
CA VAL A 292 40.02 17.27 -8.99
C VAL A 292 40.41 17.19 -7.51
N ILE A 293 39.57 16.58 -6.68
CA ILE A 293 39.85 16.38 -5.25
C ILE A 293 41.08 15.48 -5.05
N MET A 294 41.17 14.37 -5.80
CA MET A 294 42.33 13.47 -5.76
C MET A 294 43.61 14.17 -6.23
N GLY A 295 43.55 14.96 -7.31
CA GLY A 295 44.69 15.75 -7.78
C GLY A 295 45.21 16.73 -6.72
N PHE A 296 44.31 17.41 -6.02
CA PHE A 296 44.68 18.34 -4.95
C PHE A 296 45.32 17.65 -3.73
N LEU A 297 44.85 16.44 -3.39
CA LEU A 297 45.40 15.65 -2.29
C LEU A 297 46.81 15.12 -2.61
N PHE A 298 47.06 14.70 -3.86
CA PHE A 298 48.38 14.22 -4.29
C PHE A 298 49.43 15.33 -4.42
N VAL A 299 49.03 16.54 -4.85
CA VAL A 299 49.95 17.69 -4.93
C VAL A 299 50.36 18.19 -3.54
N LYS A 300 49.47 18.08 -2.54
CA LYS A 300 49.76 18.50 -1.16
C LYS A 300 50.63 17.51 -0.38
N HIS A 301 50.80 16.28 -0.87
CA HIS A 301 51.66 15.26 -0.24
C HIS A 301 53.12 15.30 -0.73
N LYS A 302 53.43 16.12 -1.75
CA LYS A 302 54.77 16.31 -2.32
C LYS A 302 55.47 17.62 -1.89
N LYS A 303 54.91 18.36 -0.94
CA LYS A 303 55.57 19.51 -0.30
C LYS A 303 55.68 19.31 1.21
#